data_AF-A0A953ASR9-F1
#
_entry.id   AF-A0A953ASR9-F1
#
_cell.length_a   1.000
_cell.length_b   1.000
_cell.length_c   1.000
_cell.angle_alpha   90.00
_cell.angle_beta   90.00
_cell.angle_gamma   90.00
#
_symmetry.space_group_name_H-M   'P 1'
#
loop_
_entity.id
_entity.type
_entity.pdbx_description
1 polymer ?
#
loop_
_entity_poly.entity_id
_entity_poly.type
_entity_poly.pdbx_seq_one_letter_code
_entity_poly.pdbx_strand_id
1 'polypeptide(L)' 'MSDLASGSNDNTVDVRPLIPAQRHQVIFQLVGELAPGASFVLVNDHDPQPLYYQLEAEYPNQFSWTYIERGPEVWRVRIG' A
#
# COMPACT_ATOMS: atom_id res chain seq x y z
N MET A 1 -12.96 -29.77 -3.60
CA MET A 1 -11.98 -28.96 -2.85
C MET A 1 -10.83 -28.67 -3.79
N SER A 2 -11.01 -27.66 -4.63
CA SER A 2 -10.02 -27.26 -5.63
C SER A 2 -9.86 -25.75 -5.50
N ASP A 3 -8.66 -25.38 -5.06
CA ASP A 3 -8.18 -24.01 -4.90
C ASP A 3 -8.55 -23.15 -6.11
N LEU A 4 -9.39 -22.14 -5.87
CA LEU A 4 -9.40 -20.95 -6.68
C LEU A 4 -8.34 -20.02 -6.10
N ALA A 5 -7.16 -20.06 -6.71
CA ALA A 5 -6.27 -18.92 -6.72
C ALA A 5 -7.02 -17.75 -7.38
N SER A 6 -7.82 -17.02 -6.60
CA SER A 6 -8.21 -15.66 -6.96
C SER A 6 -6.95 -14.82 -6.89
N GLY A 7 -6.27 -14.71 -8.04
CA GLY A 7 -5.45 -13.55 -8.31
C GLY A 7 -6.37 -12.34 -8.30
N SER A 8 -6.63 -11.79 -7.11
CA SER A 8 -7.17 -10.46 -6.97
C SER A 8 -6.21 -9.56 -7.73
N ASN A 9 -6.69 -8.96 -8.82
CA ASN A 9 -5.99 -7.84 -9.46
C ASN A 9 -6.02 -6.67 -8.47
N ASP A 10 -5.24 -6.77 -7.39
CA ASP A 10 -5.09 -5.66 -6.46
C ASP A 10 -4.46 -4.53 -7.26
N ASN A 11 -5.14 -3.39 -7.29
CA ASN A 11 -4.70 -2.24 -8.04
C ASN A 11 -3.27 -1.88 -7.59
N THR A 12 -2.31 -1.90 -8.51
CA THR A 12 -0.90 -1.66 -8.15
C THR A 12 -0.58 -0.19 -8.35
N VAL A 13 -0.05 0.45 -7.32
CA VAL A 13 0.31 1.87 -7.30
C VAL A 13 1.82 1.95 -7.13
N ASP A 14 2.52 2.25 -8.23
CA ASP A 14 3.96 2.44 -8.23
C ASP A 14 4.31 3.92 -8.06
N VAL A 15 4.87 4.25 -6.90
CA VAL A 15 5.22 5.64 -6.55
C VAL A 15 6.69 5.97 -6.84
N ARG A 16 7.48 5.00 -7.29
CA ARG A 16 8.91 5.22 -7.61
C ARG A 16 9.12 6.30 -8.68
N PRO A 17 8.26 6.45 -9.71
CA PRO A 17 8.39 7.54 -10.69
C PRO A 17 8.05 8.93 -10.13
N LEU A 18 7.36 9.02 -8.98
CA LEU A 18 6.98 10.29 -8.38
C LEU A 18 8.13 10.89 -7.59
N ILE A 19 8.19 12.23 -7.59
CA ILE A 19 9.14 12.94 -6.71
C ILE A 19 8.78 12.69 -5.24
N PRO A 20 9.75 12.68 -4.30
CA PRO A 20 9.50 12.35 -2.90
C PRO A 20 8.35 13.12 -2.25
N ALA A 21 8.22 14.42 -2.56
CA ALA A 21 7.16 15.27 -2.03
C ALA A 21 5.73 14.85 -2.45
N GLN A 22 5.58 14.19 -3.60
CA GLN A 22 4.28 13.75 -4.11
C GLN A 22 3.84 12.39 -3.56
N ARG A 23 4.80 11.53 -3.19
CA ARG A 23 4.52 10.14 -2.81
C ARG A 23 3.54 10.06 -1.64
N HIS A 24 3.81 10.80 -0.56
CA HIS A 24 2.94 10.80 0.60
C HIS A 24 1.54 11.30 0.25
N GLN A 25 1.43 12.44 -0.45
CA GLN A 25 0.11 12.98 -0.82
C GLN A 25 -0.75 11.97 -1.58
N VAL A 26 -0.18 11.31 -2.58
CA VAL A 26 -0.88 10.29 -3.37
C VAL A 26 -1.30 9.10 -2.51
N ILE A 27 -0.42 8.61 -1.64
CA ILE A 27 -0.73 7.43 -0.81
C ILE A 27 -1.81 7.75 0.22
N PHE A 28 -1.75 8.91 0.87
CA PHE A 28 -2.77 9.35 1.82
C PHE A 28 -4.14 9.53 1.16
N GLN A 29 -4.16 10.14 -0.03
CA GLN A 29 -5.39 10.28 -0.81
C GLN A 29 -6.00 8.91 -1.13
N LEU A 30 -5.19 7.98 -1.63
CA LEU A 30 -5.66 6.63 -1.98
C LEU A 30 -6.22 5.88 -0.77
N VAL A 31 -5.56 5.97 0.39
CA VAL A 31 -6.07 5.35 1.62
C VAL A 31 -7.39 5.98 2.05
N GLY A 32 -7.50 7.32 1.99
CA GLY A 32 -8.74 8.02 2.33
C GLY A 32 -9.92 7.76 1.38
N GLU A 33 -9.65 7.33 0.14
CA GLU A 33 -10.65 6.99 -0.87
C GLU A 33 -11.02 5.48 -0.90
N LEU A 34 -10.36 4.65 -0.08
CA LEU A 34 -10.64 3.21 -0.05
C LEU A 34 -12.08 2.92 0.42
N ALA A 35 -12.82 2.18 -0.40
CA ALA A 35 -14.08 1.59 0.02
C ALA A 35 -13.84 0.44 1.02
N PRO A 36 -14.77 0.17 1.95
CA PRO A 36 -14.63 -0.96 2.89
C PRO A 36 -14.39 -2.28 2.16
N GLY A 37 -13.31 -2.98 2.54
CA GLY A 37 -12.90 -4.25 1.93
C GLY A 37 -12.12 -4.12 0.61
N ALA A 38 -11.89 -2.90 0.11
CA ALA A 38 -10.99 -2.67 -1.01
C ALA A 38 -9.52 -2.63 -0.53
N SER A 39 -8.59 -2.94 -1.43
CA SER A 39 -7.16 -2.81 -1.16
C SER A 39 -6.37 -2.50 -2.44
N PHE A 40 -5.14 -2.02 -2.28
CA PHE A 40 -4.19 -1.78 -3.36
C PHE A 40 -2.78 -2.22 -2.95
N VAL A 41 -1.90 -2.46 -3.92
CA VAL A 41 -0.48 -2.77 -3.68
C VAL A 41 0.37 -1.54 -3.95
N LEU A 42 0.97 -0.99 -2.90
CA LEU A 42 1.99 0.04 -2.99
C LEU A 42 3.33 -0.57 -3.41
N VAL A 43 3.97 0.01 -4.43
CA VAL A 43 5.36 -0.30 -4.84
C VAL A 43 6.26 0.89 -4.57
N ASN A 44 7.29 0.69 -3.75
CA ASN A 44 8.24 1.73 -3.33
C ASN A 44 9.70 1.29 -3.52
N ASP A 45 10.62 2.25 -3.56
CA ASP A 45 12.08 2.02 -3.70
C ASP A 45 12.81 1.88 -2.34
N HIS A 46 12.10 2.03 -1.22
CA HIS A 46 12.61 1.83 0.13
C HIS A 46 11.49 1.32 1.06
N ASP A 47 11.88 0.90 2.27
CA ASP A 47 10.94 0.44 3.30
C ASP A 47 9.93 1.55 3.66
N PRO A 48 8.62 1.34 3.44
CA PRO A 48 7.58 2.31 3.76
C PRO A 48 7.14 2.28 5.24
N GLN A 49 7.86 1.60 6.14
CA GLN A 49 7.54 1.58 7.58
C GLN A 49 7.30 2.97 8.22
N PRO A 50 8.07 4.04 7.90
CA PRO A 50 7.76 5.38 8.42
C PRO A 50 6.35 5.86 8.01
N LEU A 51 5.91 5.53 6.79
CA LEU A 51 4.59 5.89 6.27
C LEU A 51 3.47 5.11 6.97
N TYR A 52 3.68 3.84 7.30
CA TYR A 52 2.74 3.06 8.12
C TYR A 52 2.41 3.79 9.42
N TYR A 53 3.42 4.27 10.15
CA TYR A 53 3.19 4.96 11.42
C TYR A 53 2.48 6.31 11.24
N GLN A 54 2.71 7.01 10.13
CA GLN A 54 1.99 8.25 9.83
C GLN A 54 0.51 7.97 9.51
N LEU A 55 0.23 6.96 8.69
CA LEU A 55 -1.14 6.55 8.39
C LEU A 55 -1.88 6.06 9.63
N GLU A 56 -1.25 5.27 10.49
CA GLU A 56 -1.88 4.78 11.73
C GLU A 56 -2.18 5.92 12.72
N ALA A 57 -1.37 6.99 12.71
CA ALA A 57 -1.63 8.17 13.52
C ALA A 57 -2.84 8.98 12.99
N GLU A 58 -3.05 9.04 11.67
CA GLU A 58 -4.14 9.79 11.05
C GLU A 58 -5.44 8.97 10.92
N TYR A 59 -5.34 7.66 10.68
CA TYR A 59 -6.44 6.73 10.41
C TYR A 59 -6.34 5.46 11.28
N PRO A 60 -6.38 5.60 12.63
CA PRO A 60 -6.12 4.48 13.52
C PRO A 60 -7.12 3.34 13.32
N ASN A 61 -6.61 2.13 13.11
CA ASN A 61 -7.39 0.91 12.86
C ASN A 61 -8.36 0.97 11.65
N GLN A 62 -8.14 1.87 10.68
CA GLN A 62 -9.02 2.01 9.50
C GLN A 62 -8.50 1.32 8.24
N PHE A 63 -7.30 0.76 8.27
CA PHE A 63 -6.69 0.05 7.15
C PHE A 63 -5.92 -1.18 7.64
N SER A 64 -5.72 -2.16 6.75
CA SER A 64 -4.74 -3.23 6.96
C SER A 64 -3.41 -2.94 6.25
N TRP A 65 -2.33 -3.53 6.76
CA TRP A 65 -0.98 -3.37 6.23
C TRP A 65 -0.28 -4.73 6.16
N THR A 66 -0.02 -5.21 4.94
CA THR A 66 0.64 -6.51 4.73
C THR A 66 1.82 -6.37 3.77
N TYR A 67 3.01 -6.71 4.23
CA TYR A 67 4.17 -6.83 3.33
C TYR A 67 3.98 -8.00 2.37
N ILE A 68 4.14 -7.73 1.07
CA ILE A 68 4.20 -8.73 0.00
C ILE A 68 5.66 -8.99 -0.36
N GLU A 69 6.50 -7.94 -0.36
CA GLU A 69 7.92 -8.03 -0.67
C GLU A 69 8.72 -7.03 0.16
N ARG A 70 9.87 -7.47 0.66
CA ARG A 70 10.73 -6.71 1.57
C ARG A 70 12.14 -6.52 0.98
N GLY A 71 12.24 -5.76 -0.11
CA GLY A 71 13.51 -5.25 -0.62
C GLY A 71 14.59 -6.29 -0.94
N PRO A 72 15.83 -5.85 -1.20
CA PRO A 72 16.26 -4.44 -1.26
C PRO A 72 15.88 -3.71 -2.56
N GLU A 73 15.59 -4.41 -3.65
CA GLU A 73 15.33 -3.79 -4.96
C GLU A 73 13.94 -3.13 -5.03
N VAL A 74 12.94 -3.78 -4.44
CA VAL A 74 11.55 -3.31 -4.46
C VAL A 74 10.87 -3.64 -3.13
N TRP A 75 10.03 -2.72 -2.66
CA TRP A 75 9.18 -2.93 -1.50
C TRP A 75 7.73 -2.94 -1.97
N ARG A 76 6.99 -4.00 -1.61
CA ARG A 76 5.57 -4.15 -1.94
C ARG A 76 4.76 -4.34 -0.68
N VAL A 77 3.74 -3.51 -0.51
CA VAL A 77 2.82 -3.58 0.62
C VAL A 77 1.39 -3.55 0.09
N ARG A 78 0.55 -4.50 0.53
CA ARG A 78 -0.89 -4.40 0.38
C ARG A 78 -1.44 -3.50 1.48
N ILE A 79 -2.20 -2.48 1.08
CA ILE A 79 -2.87 -1.53 1.97
C ILE A 79 -4.38 -1.61 1.70
N GLY A 80 -5.17 -1.76 2.75
CA GLY A 80 -6.63 -1.84 2.70
C GLY A 80 -7.22 -2.57 3.88
#